data_AF-H7EN39-F1
#
_entry.id   AF-H7EN39-F1
#
_cell.length_a   1.000
_cell.length_b   1.000
_cell.length_c   1.000
_cell.angle_alpha   90.00
_cell.angle_beta   90.00
_cell.angle_gamma   90.00
#
_symmetry.space_group_name_H-M   'P 1'
#
loop_
_entity.id
_entity.type
_entity.pdbx_description
1 polymer ?
#
loop_
_entity_poly.entity_id
_entity_poly.type
_entity_poly.pdbx_seq_one_letter_code
_entity_poly.pdbx_strand_id
1 'polypeptide(L)'
;MSMQIIYGKVVNSEVVFEKGNRGVNLTEVLKKVCCDFFVEKKYMEDSEEISYKTMDYDVVKEFLANLIEVENKTWAEFKDAKGNTLKEEKGRQLKDFSLVKNQITGMLLQDCDNSSKVLVLI
;
A
#
# COMPACT_ATOMS: atom_id res chain seq x y z
N MET A 1 -14.32 9.83 -3.39
CA MET A 1 -13.27 9.82 -2.36
C MET A 1 -12.07 9.08 -2.93
N SER A 2 -10.86 9.59 -2.77
CA SER A 2 -9.65 8.88 -3.22
C SER A 2 -9.27 7.84 -2.18
N MET A 3 -9.19 6.57 -2.57
CA MET A 3 -8.73 5.51 -1.68
C MET A 3 -7.26 5.74 -1.28
N GLN A 4 -6.90 5.44 -0.05
CA GLN A 4 -5.54 5.57 0.47
C GLN A 4 -5.06 4.29 1.14
N ILE A 5 -3.80 3.91 0.89
CA ILE A 5 -3.10 2.85 1.61
C ILE A 5 -2.52 3.46 2.89
N ILE A 6 -2.95 2.95 4.03
CA ILE A 6 -2.51 3.38 5.37
C ILE A 6 -2.08 2.15 6.16
N TYR A 7 -1.06 2.30 6.99
CA TYR A 7 -0.73 1.27 7.97
C TYR A 7 -1.76 1.28 9.11
N GLY A 8 -2.34 0.11 9.39
CA GLY A 8 -3.20 -0.14 10.54
C GLY A 8 -2.59 -1.20 11.44
N LYS A 9 -2.85 -1.07 12.75
CA LYS A 9 -2.52 -2.10 13.73
C LYS A 9 -3.78 -2.82 14.16
N VAL A 10 -3.82 -4.14 14.04
CA VAL A 10 -4.91 -4.95 14.60
C VAL A 10 -4.67 -5.15 16.09
N VAL A 11 -5.61 -4.66 16.90
CA VAL A 11 -5.63 -4.86 18.35
C VAL A 11 -6.95 -5.53 18.69
N ASN A 12 -6.88 -6.79 19.14
CA ASN A 12 -8.04 -7.67 19.30
C ASN A 12 -8.83 -7.81 17.99
N SER A 13 -9.91 -7.03 17.83
CA SER A 13 -10.78 -7.03 16.65
C SER A 13 -10.91 -5.66 15.98
N GLU A 14 -10.08 -4.69 16.38
CA GLU A 14 -10.14 -3.31 15.91
C GLU A 14 -8.89 -2.96 15.09
N VAL A 15 -9.05 -2.05 14.12
CA VAL A 15 -7.93 -1.50 13.35
C VAL A 15 -7.62 -0.11 13.87
N VAL A 16 -6.45 0.03 14.49
CA VAL A 16 -6.00 1.31 15.05
C VAL A 16 -5.02 1.96 14.09
N PHE A 17 -5.26 3.22 13.76
CA PHE A 17 -4.37 4.05 12.94
C PHE A 17 -3.56 5.00 13.82
N GLU A 18 -2.24 4.98 13.70
CA GLU A 18 -1.42 5.94 14.43
C GLU A 18 -1.53 7.37 13.88
N LYS A 19 -1.65 8.35 14.79
CA LYS A 19 -1.60 9.77 14.46
C LYS A 19 -0.26 10.11 13.81
N GLY A 20 -0.32 10.59 12.56
CA GLY A 20 0.86 11.03 11.81
C GLY A 20 1.21 10.14 10.61
N ASN A 21 0.60 8.96 10.49
CA ASN A 21 0.71 8.17 9.26
C ASN A 21 0.08 8.93 8.09
N ARG A 22 0.92 9.29 7.11
CA ARG A 22 0.45 9.90 5.87
C ARG A 22 0.05 8.79 4.90
N GLY A 23 -1.25 8.68 4.64
CA GLY A 23 -1.76 7.72 3.66
C GLY A 23 -1.16 7.96 2.28
N VAL A 24 -0.90 6.86 1.57
CA VAL A 24 -0.45 6.90 0.18
C VAL A 24 -1.67 6.76 -0.71
N ASN A 25 -1.91 7.73 -1.59
CA ASN A 25 -3.04 7.66 -2.51
C ASN A 25 -2.94 6.42 -3.41
N LEU A 26 -4.05 5.69 -3.52
CA LEU A 26 -4.17 4.55 -4.42
C LEU A 26 -4.35 5.04 -5.86
N THR A 27 -3.23 5.29 -6.54
CA THR A 27 -3.22 5.71 -7.95
C THR A 27 -3.60 4.54 -8.87
N GLU A 28 -3.98 4.84 -10.12
CA GLU A 28 -4.40 3.82 -11.09
C GLU A 28 -3.33 2.74 -11.35
N VAL A 29 -2.05 3.11 -11.30
CA VAL A 29 -0.96 2.13 -11.42
C VAL A 29 -0.89 1.23 -10.19
N LEU A 30 -1.03 1.80 -8.99
CA LEU A 30 -1.03 1.02 -7.75
C LEU A 30 -2.24 0.11 -7.64
N LYS A 31 -3.43 0.52 -8.12
CA LYS A 31 -4.61 -0.36 -8.16
C LYS A 31 -4.33 -1.67 -8.87
N LYS A 32 -3.59 -1.65 -9.98
CA LYS A 32 -3.26 -2.83 -10.78
C LYS A 32 -2.31 -3.81 -10.08
N VAL A 33 -1.54 -3.34 -9.10
CA VAL A 33 -0.54 -4.14 -8.38
C VAL A 33 -1.06 -4.55 -7.01
N CYS A 34 -1.79 -3.65 -6.34
CA CYS A 34 -2.17 -3.82 -4.94
C CYS A 34 -3.46 -4.61 -4.77
N CYS A 35 -4.47 -4.42 -5.62
CA CYS A 35 -5.84 -4.91 -5.35
C CYS A 35 -5.93 -6.42 -5.10
N ASP A 36 -5.07 -7.22 -5.73
CA ASP A 36 -5.07 -8.69 -5.59
C ASP A 36 -4.57 -9.16 -4.22
N PHE A 37 -3.86 -8.31 -3.49
CA PHE A 37 -3.31 -8.60 -2.16
C PHE A 37 -4.20 -8.10 -1.02
N PHE A 38 -5.21 -7.28 -1.32
CA PHE A 38 -6.13 -6.75 -0.32
C PHE A 38 -7.39 -7.59 -0.28
N VAL A 39 -7.72 -8.10 0.91
CA VAL A 39 -8.92 -8.87 1.18
C VAL A 39 -9.88 -8.01 1.99
N GLU A 40 -11.17 -8.05 1.65
CA GLU A 40 -12.19 -7.39 2.45
C GLU A 40 -12.41 -8.19 3.75
N LYS A 41 -12.20 -7.53 4.88
CA LYS A 41 -12.36 -8.08 6.23
C LYS A 41 -13.19 -7.12 7.08
N LYS A 42 -13.94 -7.67 8.03
CA LYS A 42 -14.73 -6.90 8.99
C LYS A 42 -13.98 -6.76 10.30
N TYR A 43 -14.08 -5.59 10.89
CA TYR A 43 -13.49 -5.23 12.17
C TYR A 43 -14.56 -4.52 13.01
N MET A 44 -14.38 -4.53 14.33
CA MET A 44 -15.23 -3.79 15.24
C MET A 44 -14.63 -2.39 15.46
N GLU A 45 -15.46 -1.36 15.40
CA GLU A 45 -15.12 0.00 15.82
C GLU A 45 -16.34 0.59 16.54
N ASP A 46 -16.21 1.05 17.78
CA ASP A 46 -17.30 1.64 18.57
C ASP A 46 -18.59 0.78 18.65
N SER A 47 -18.44 -0.55 18.67
CA SER A 47 -19.54 -1.54 18.64
C SER A 47 -20.29 -1.67 17.29
N GLU A 48 -19.77 -1.07 16.23
CA GLU A 48 -20.22 -1.26 14.85
C GLU A 48 -19.24 -2.15 14.07
N GLU A 49 -19.76 -2.96 13.14
CA GLU A 49 -18.91 -3.71 12.19
C GLU A 49 -18.56 -2.83 10.99
N ILE A 50 -17.27 -2.53 10.83
CA ILE A 50 -16.73 -1.78 9.69
C ILE A 50 -15.97 -2.73 8.77
N SER A 51 -16.23 -2.62 7.47
CA SER A 51 -15.53 -3.38 6.44
C SER A 51 -14.34 -2.59 5.92
N TYR A 52 -13.14 -3.16 6.07
CA TYR A 52 -11.91 -2.65 5.50
C TYR A 52 -11.37 -3.62 4.47
N LYS A 53 -10.68 -3.08 3.46
CA LYS A 53 -9.78 -3.90 2.65
C LYS A 53 -8.42 -3.90 3.31
N THR A 54 -7.96 -5.06 3.75
CA THR A 54 -6.68 -5.20 4.46
C THR A 54 -5.75 -6.19 3.80
N MET A 55 -4.45 -5.97 3.97
CA MET A 55 -3.38 -6.88 3.57
C MET A 55 -2.62 -7.27 4.83
N ASP A 56 -2.54 -8.57 5.10
CA ASP A 56 -1.85 -9.08 6.28
C ASP A 56 -0.33 -9.01 6.11
N TYR A 57 0.40 -8.91 7.21
CA TYR A 57 1.86 -8.81 7.22
C TYR A 57 2.57 -9.94 6.46
N ASP A 58 2.06 -11.15 6.57
CA ASP A 58 2.61 -12.37 5.98
C ASP A 58 2.64 -12.32 4.45
N VAL A 59 1.70 -11.61 3.83
CA VAL A 59 1.65 -11.43 2.36
C VAL A 59 2.41 -10.18 1.88
N VAL A 60 2.85 -9.30 2.78
CA VAL A 60 3.53 -8.04 2.40
C VAL A 60 4.87 -8.28 1.71
N LYS A 61 5.57 -9.38 2.00
CA LYS A 61 6.81 -9.74 1.30
C LYS A 61 6.55 -10.10 -0.17
N GLU A 62 5.48 -10.83 -0.44
CA GLU A 62 5.06 -11.17 -1.81
C GLU A 62 4.60 -9.93 -2.57
N PHE A 63 3.81 -9.08 -1.91
CA PHE A 63 3.42 -7.78 -2.45
C PHE A 63 4.64 -6.91 -2.80
N LEU A 64 5.63 -6.81 -1.92
CA LEU A 64 6.88 -6.08 -2.18
C LEU A 64 7.62 -6.63 -3.39
N ALA A 65 7.71 -7.96 -3.53
CA ALA A 65 8.37 -8.58 -4.67
C ALA A 65 7.67 -8.22 -5.99
N ASN A 66 6.33 -8.30 -6.03
CA ASN A 66 5.53 -7.93 -7.19
C ASN A 66 5.67 -6.43 -7.52
N LEU A 67 5.62 -5.57 -6.49
CA LEU A 67 5.82 -4.13 -6.63
C LEU A 67 7.19 -3.80 -7.27
N ILE A 68 8.25 -4.48 -6.83
CA ILE A 68 9.61 -4.33 -7.38
C ILE A 68 9.67 -4.82 -8.84
N GLU A 69 9.01 -5.93 -9.18
CA GLU A 69 8.95 -6.42 -10.56
C GLU A 69 8.31 -5.40 -11.51
N VAL A 70 7.16 -4.84 -11.12
CA VAL A 70 6.43 -3.84 -11.91
C VAL A 70 7.19 -2.52 -11.98
N GLU A 71 7.83 -2.10 -10.88
CA GLU A 71 8.71 -0.93 -10.85
C GLU A 71 9.88 -1.08 -11.84
N ASN A 72 10.53 -2.24 -11.87
CA ASN A 72 11.64 -2.51 -12.79
C ASN A 72 11.21 -2.45 -14.26
N LYS A 73 10.02 -3.00 -14.59
CA LYS A 73 9.44 -2.89 -15.94
C LYS A 73 9.17 -1.42 -16.29
N THR A 74 8.56 -0.67 -15.37
CA THR A 74 8.26 0.75 -15.55
C THR A 74 9.54 1.59 -15.71
N TRP A 75 10.61 1.24 -14.98
CA TRP A 75 11.92 1.89 -15.10
C TRP A 75 12.57 1.63 -16.47
N ALA A 76 12.47 0.41 -17.00
CA ALA A 76 12.93 0.11 -18.36
C ALA A 76 12.17 0.98 -19.39
N GLU A 77 10.84 1.02 -19.29
CA GLU A 77 10.01 1.87 -20.16
C GLU A 77 10.35 3.36 -20.04
N PHE A 78 10.66 3.86 -18.82
CA PHE A 78 11.09 5.24 -18.60
C PHE A 78 12.40 5.57 -19.31
N LYS A 79 13.38 4.66 -19.28
CA LYS A 79 14.67 4.84 -19.97
C LYS A 79 14.50 4.86 -21.48
N ASP A 80 13.63 4.02 -22.01
CA ASP A 80 13.41 3.86 -23.45
C ASP A 80 12.44 4.91 -24.04
N ALA A 81 11.67 5.60 -23.19
CA ALA A 81 10.70 6.60 -23.60
C ALA A 81 11.34 7.77 -24.37
N LYS A 82 10.76 8.09 -25.54
CA LYS A 82 11.06 9.30 -26.33
C LYS A 82 9.89 10.29 -26.18
N GLY A 83 10.19 11.50 -25.72
CA GLY A 83 9.21 12.56 -25.49
C GLY A 83 8.91 12.82 -24.01
N ASN A 84 8.65 14.09 -23.68
CA ASN A 84 8.55 14.55 -22.29
C ASN A 84 7.30 14.02 -21.58
N THR A 85 6.16 13.95 -22.27
CA THR A 85 4.89 13.52 -21.66
C THR A 85 4.94 12.10 -21.12
N LEU A 86 5.47 11.16 -21.90
CA LEU A 86 5.59 9.75 -21.48
C LEU A 86 6.61 9.59 -20.35
N LYS A 87 7.72 10.33 -20.40
CA LYS A 87 8.71 10.35 -19.30
C LYS A 87 8.09 10.89 -18.02
N GLU A 88 7.34 11.99 -18.07
CA GLU A 88 6.66 12.55 -16.91
C GLU A 88 5.65 11.56 -16.31
N GLU A 89 4.86 10.89 -17.15
CA GLU A 89 3.90 9.88 -16.70
C GLU A 89 4.60 8.74 -15.95
N LYS A 90 5.62 8.13 -16.56
CA LYS A 90 6.39 7.04 -15.96
C LYS A 90 7.14 7.50 -14.71
N GLY A 91 7.66 8.73 -14.71
CA GLY A 91 8.27 9.35 -13.52
C GLY A 91 7.30 9.49 -12.35
N ARG A 92 6.03 9.86 -12.61
CA ARG A 92 4.98 9.87 -11.57
C ARG A 92 4.70 8.46 -11.04
N GLN A 93 4.61 7.46 -11.91
CA GLN A 93 4.38 6.06 -11.49
C GLN A 93 5.51 5.55 -10.57
N LEU A 94 6.77 5.84 -10.92
CA LEU A 94 7.92 5.48 -10.08
C LEU A 94 7.89 6.15 -8.71
N LYS A 95 7.46 7.42 -8.65
CA LYS A 95 7.27 8.13 -7.38
C LYS A 95 6.20 7.45 -6.52
N ASP A 96 5.09 7.00 -7.12
CA ASP A 96 4.03 6.29 -6.41
C ASP A 96 4.55 4.99 -5.78
N PHE A 97 5.35 4.20 -6.51
CA PHE A 97 5.99 2.99 -5.96
C PHE A 97 6.90 3.30 -4.78
N SER A 98 7.68 4.37 -4.86
CA SER A 98 8.53 4.80 -3.74
C SER A 98 7.72 5.18 -2.50
N LEU A 99 6.58 5.83 -2.66
CA LEU A 99 5.71 6.21 -1.54
C LEU A 99 5.16 4.97 -0.83
N VAL A 100 4.70 3.96 -1.59
CA VAL A 100 4.21 2.69 -1.01
C VAL A 100 5.32 1.93 -0.29
N LYS A 101 6.52 1.82 -0.87
CA LYS A 101 7.67 1.18 -0.20
C LYS A 101 8.03 1.85 1.12
N ASN A 102 7.95 3.19 1.17
CA ASN A 102 8.17 3.93 2.41
C ASN A 102 7.09 3.61 3.46
N GLN A 103 5.83 3.49 3.06
CA GLN A 103 4.74 3.10 3.97
C GLN A 103 4.94 1.71 4.55
N ILE A 104 5.33 0.74 3.70
CA ILE A 104 5.65 -0.62 4.14
C ILE A 104 6.84 -0.61 5.10
N THR A 105 7.90 0.13 4.76
CA THR A 105 9.08 0.24 5.62
C THR A 105 8.71 0.83 6.99
N GLY A 106 7.86 1.86 7.01
CA GLY A 106 7.33 2.43 8.25
C GLY A 106 6.58 1.41 9.10
N MET A 107 5.72 0.59 8.48
CA MET A 107 5.05 -0.52 9.16
C MET A 107 6.05 -1.56 9.71
N LEU A 108 7.06 -1.92 8.93
CA LEU A 108 8.06 -2.92 9.35
C LEU A 108 8.86 -2.47 10.57
N LEU A 109 9.21 -1.18 10.63
CA LEU A 109 10.01 -0.59 11.71
C LEU A 109 9.28 -0.41 13.03
N GLN A 110 7.95 -0.56 13.07
CA GLN A 110 7.20 -0.44 14.32
C GLN A 110 7.35 -1.67 15.21
N ASP A 111 7.57 -1.45 16.50
CA ASP A 111 7.67 -2.50 17.52
C ASP A 111 6.28 -3.08 17.84
N CYS A 112 5.86 -4.07 17.06
CA CYS A 112 4.69 -4.90 17.33
C CYS A 112 4.79 -6.25 16.61
N ASP A 113 4.00 -7.21 17.09
CA ASP A 113 3.96 -8.56 16.54
C ASP A 113 3.47 -8.57 15.09
N ASN A 114 4.03 -9.48 14.27
CA ASN A 114 3.71 -9.59 12.85
C ASN A 114 2.21 -9.78 12.59
N SER A 115 1.52 -10.55 13.44
CA SER A 115 0.07 -10.79 13.33
C SER A 115 -0.79 -9.55 13.57
N SER A 116 -0.22 -8.48 14.15
CA SER A 116 -0.92 -7.23 14.41
C SER A 116 -0.68 -6.17 13.34
N LYS A 117 0.19 -6.42 12.36
CA LYS A 117 0.52 -5.44 11.32
C LYS A 117 -0.34 -5.67 10.08
N VAL A 118 -1.09 -4.67 9.64
CA VAL A 118 -1.86 -4.72 8.39
C VAL A 118 -1.67 -3.44 7.59
N LEU A 119 -1.72 -3.53 6.27
CA LEU A 119 -2.04 -2.38 5.43
C LEU A 119 -3.55 -2.32 5.24
N VAL A 120 -4.09 -1.11 5.17
CA VAL A 120 -5.53 -0.86 5.09
C VAL A 120 -5.77 0.10 3.94
N LEU A 121 -6.79 -0.21 3.12
CA LEU A 121 -7.33 0.71 2.14
C LEU A 121 -8.57 1.39 2.73
N ILE A 122 -8.49 2.71 2.89
CA ILE A 122 -9.60 3.58 3.33
C ILE A 122 -10.05 4.53 2.22
#